data_AF-A0A059FB34-F1
#
_entry.id   AF-A0A059FB34-F1
#
_cell.length_a   1.000
_cell.length_b   1.000
_cell.length_c   1.000
_cell.angle_alpha   90.00
_cell.angle_beta   90.00
_cell.angle_gamma   90.00
#
_symmetry.space_group_name_H-M   'P 1'
#
loop_
_entity.id
_entity.type
_entity.pdbx_description
1 polymer ?
#
loop_
_entity_poly.entity_id
_entity_poly.type
_entity_poly.pdbx_seq_one_letter_code
_entity_poly.pdbx_strand_id
1 'polypeptide(L)'
;MKKPAFWIASAVILIGLGAWLWRTVISPPPYIEVSPLSYTDYASWSVIPKETPPAVWKDGWATDVFLVEDASELKGRTGAQLDRKEQKARLQGRLLEDGLAAIGPVYAPLYRADAKGDDLSRAFLIYLRNHNQGRAVVIAADTVLPDALLSELELEPELMDRFGGFYRIGKDPEAVLLTETPDKSIEAYCPPHLMERSACVIDVATVREKGFSVLAPDSAVGESAEAFNNWLAANASPMAEPLGDLEEVEIVDIRRPGDTDERRSKRKNRD
;
A
#
# COMPACT_ATOMS: atom_id res chain seq x y z
N MET A 1 47.56 -51.06 17.96
CA MET A 1 47.75 -49.64 17.60
C MET A 1 46.58 -49.18 16.73
N LYS A 2 45.54 -48.54 17.31
CA LYS A 2 44.39 -47.95 16.59
C LYS A 2 43.84 -46.78 17.43
N LYS A 3 44.53 -45.64 17.45
CA LYS A 3 44.08 -44.42 18.16
C LYS A 3 44.27 -43.07 17.42
N PRO A 4 44.93 -42.92 16.24
CA PRO A 4 45.08 -41.60 15.64
C PRO A 4 43.82 -41.09 14.91
N ALA A 5 42.96 -41.99 14.42
CA ALA A 5 41.81 -41.59 13.59
C ALA A 5 40.70 -40.84 14.36
N PHE A 6 40.50 -41.15 15.64
CA PHE A 6 39.43 -40.54 16.44
C PHE A 6 39.72 -39.07 16.81
N TRP A 7 40.99 -38.72 17.04
CA TRP A 7 41.38 -37.36 17.39
C TRP A 7 41.27 -36.39 16.20
N ILE A 8 41.61 -36.87 14.99
CA ILE A 8 41.52 -36.07 13.77
C ILE A 8 40.04 -35.80 13.43
N ALA A 9 39.17 -36.81 13.54
CA ALA A 9 37.73 -36.62 13.31
C ALA A 9 37.11 -35.62 14.31
N SER A 10 37.49 -35.69 15.59
CA SER A 10 36.99 -34.77 16.62
C SER A 10 37.46 -33.33 16.41
N ALA A 11 38.72 -33.13 16.00
CA ALA A 11 39.26 -31.81 15.68
C ALA A 11 38.56 -31.19 14.45
N VAL A 12 38.27 -31.98 13.41
CA VAL A 12 37.56 -31.50 12.20
C VAL A 12 36.13 -31.09 12.53
N ILE A 13 35.44 -31.83 13.40
CA ILE A 13 34.07 -31.47 13.85
C ILE A 13 34.09 -30.19 14.67
N LEU A 14 35.03 -30.03 15.61
CA LEU A 14 35.16 -28.81 16.43
C LEU A 14 35.49 -27.57 15.57
N ILE A 15 36.39 -27.70 14.58
CA ILE A 15 36.72 -26.60 13.66
C ILE A 15 35.53 -26.28 12.74
N GLY A 16 34.84 -27.30 12.22
CA GLY A 16 33.67 -27.12 11.37
C GLY A 16 32.50 -26.44 12.10
N LEU A 17 32.20 -26.88 13.32
CA LEU A 17 31.19 -26.25 14.18
C LEU A 17 31.61 -24.84 14.61
N GLY A 18 32.88 -24.64 14.95
CA GLY A 18 33.42 -23.32 15.29
C GLY A 18 33.31 -22.33 14.14
N ALA A 19 33.69 -22.73 12.92
CA ALA A 19 33.56 -21.90 11.73
C ALA A 19 32.10 -21.61 11.35
N TRP A 20 31.22 -22.61 11.50
CA TRP A 20 29.79 -22.42 11.30
C TRP A 20 29.23 -21.41 12.29
N LEU A 21 29.48 -21.59 13.59
CA LEU A 21 28.99 -20.72 14.66
C LEU A 21 29.55 -19.29 14.52
N TRP A 22 30.82 -19.17 14.14
CA TRP A 22 31.45 -17.87 13.85
C TRP A 22 30.74 -17.15 12.70
N ARG A 23 30.40 -17.86 11.62
CA ARG A 23 29.79 -17.27 10.42
C ARG A 23 28.28 -17.06 10.54
N THR A 24 27.58 -17.77 11.42
CA THR A 24 26.12 -17.64 11.58
C THR A 24 25.72 -16.74 12.74
N VAL A 25 26.49 -16.74 13.83
CA VAL A 25 26.13 -16.04 15.08
C VAL A 25 27.06 -14.86 15.36
N ILE A 26 28.38 -15.04 15.28
CA ILE A 26 29.34 -14.03 15.75
C ILE A 26 29.59 -12.94 14.71
N SER A 27 29.80 -13.32 13.45
CA SER A 27 30.06 -12.42 12.33
C SER A 27 29.23 -12.85 11.12
N PRO A 28 27.91 -12.67 11.18
CA PRO A 28 27.07 -12.97 10.04
C PRO A 28 27.46 -12.15 8.81
N PRO A 29 27.30 -12.71 7.59
CA PRO A 29 27.51 -11.94 6.38
C PRO A 29 26.56 -10.72 6.34
N PRO A 30 26.98 -9.61 5.74
CA PRO A 30 26.12 -8.45 5.57
C PRO A 30 24.87 -8.82 4.76
N TYR A 31 23.82 -8.02 4.92
CA TYR A 31 22.65 -8.14 4.06
C TYR A 31 23.04 -7.81 2.62
N ILE A 32 22.42 -8.51 1.67
CA ILE A 32 22.57 -8.15 0.26
C ILE A 32 21.81 -6.84 0.02
N GLU A 33 22.41 -5.96 -0.76
CA GLU A 33 21.74 -4.75 -1.23
C GLU A 33 20.63 -5.19 -2.19
N VAL A 34 19.40 -4.80 -1.89
CA VAL A 34 18.24 -5.08 -2.74
C VAL A 34 18.10 -3.94 -3.71
N SER A 35 18.07 -4.25 -5.01
CA SER A 35 17.85 -3.24 -6.05
C SER A 35 16.57 -2.45 -5.80
N PRO A 36 16.53 -1.14 -6.11
CA PRO A 36 15.32 -0.34 -5.99
C PRO A 36 14.14 -0.99 -6.71
N LEU A 37 13.00 -1.03 -6.02
CA LEU A 37 11.77 -1.61 -6.56
C LEU A 37 11.07 -0.64 -7.51
N SER A 38 10.47 -1.20 -8.56
CA SER A 38 9.70 -0.49 -9.58
C SER A 38 8.22 -0.76 -9.33
N TYR A 39 7.51 0.17 -8.70
CA TYR A 39 6.12 -0.04 -8.29
C TYR A 39 5.11 0.03 -9.44
N THR A 40 5.56 0.32 -10.66
CA THR A 40 4.77 0.09 -11.87
C THR A 40 4.71 -1.39 -12.24
N ASP A 41 5.63 -2.21 -11.73
CA ASP A 41 5.72 -3.64 -12.02
C ASP A 41 5.02 -4.46 -10.93
N TYR A 42 4.21 -5.43 -11.36
CA TYR A 42 3.53 -6.40 -10.48
C TYR A 42 4.50 -7.15 -9.54
N ALA A 43 5.77 -7.28 -9.92
CA ALA A 43 6.79 -7.95 -9.11
C ALA A 43 7.07 -7.21 -7.79
N SER A 44 6.86 -5.89 -7.73
CA SER A 44 7.12 -5.07 -6.53
C SER A 44 5.97 -5.10 -5.52
N TRP A 45 4.91 -5.86 -5.79
CA TRP A 45 3.73 -5.97 -4.94
C TRP A 45 3.59 -7.40 -4.45
N SER A 46 3.37 -7.60 -3.15
CA SER A 46 3.00 -8.91 -2.60
C SER A 46 1.57 -9.27 -3.01
N VAL A 47 0.69 -8.26 -3.03
CA VAL A 47 -0.69 -8.30 -3.53
C VAL A 47 -0.96 -7.05 -4.35
N ILE A 48 -1.59 -7.24 -5.50
CA ILE A 48 -2.12 -6.18 -6.35
C ILE A 48 -3.28 -6.78 -7.17
N PRO A 49 -4.40 -6.08 -7.34
CA PRO A 49 -5.53 -6.59 -8.12
C PRO A 49 -5.10 -6.89 -9.56
N LYS A 50 -5.54 -8.03 -10.10
CA LYS A 50 -5.24 -8.43 -11.48
C LYS A 50 -5.86 -7.51 -12.52
N GLU A 51 -7.01 -6.95 -12.18
CA GLU A 51 -7.76 -6.01 -13.01
C GLU A 51 -7.91 -4.72 -12.22
N THR A 52 -7.76 -3.59 -12.90
CA THR A 52 -7.95 -2.28 -12.28
C THR A 52 -9.41 -2.16 -11.83
N PRO A 53 -9.66 -1.89 -10.53
CA PRO A 53 -11.01 -1.67 -10.03
C PRO A 53 -11.71 -0.53 -10.78
N PRO A 54 -13.06 -0.57 -10.89
CA PRO A 54 -13.79 0.51 -11.54
C PRO A 54 -13.62 1.83 -10.78
N ALA A 55 -13.52 2.91 -11.54
CA ALA A 55 -13.46 4.26 -11.02
C ALA A 55 -14.72 4.65 -10.23
N VAL A 56 -14.56 5.57 -9.28
CA VAL A 56 -15.66 6.03 -8.42
C VAL A 56 -16.81 6.68 -9.23
N TRP A 57 -16.53 7.29 -10.37
CA TRP A 57 -17.54 7.93 -11.24
C TRP A 57 -18.37 6.95 -12.09
N LYS A 58 -18.01 5.66 -12.13
CA LYS A 58 -18.78 4.65 -12.87
C LYS A 58 -19.88 4.03 -12.02
N ASP A 59 -19.49 3.48 -10.87
CA ASP A 59 -20.36 2.65 -10.03
C ASP A 59 -20.65 3.29 -8.65
N GLY A 60 -20.12 4.49 -8.39
CA GLY A 60 -20.25 5.19 -7.11
C GLY A 60 -19.11 4.88 -6.13
N TRP A 61 -19.33 5.23 -4.86
CA TRP A 61 -18.32 5.05 -3.82
C TRP A 61 -17.91 3.60 -3.65
N ALA A 62 -16.60 3.40 -3.58
CA ALA A 62 -16.00 2.15 -3.22
C ALA A 62 -14.64 2.42 -2.58
N THR A 63 -14.18 1.49 -1.75
CA THR A 63 -12.98 1.63 -0.93
C THR A 63 -11.92 0.63 -1.36
N ASP A 64 -10.67 1.06 -1.34
CA ASP A 64 -9.49 0.22 -1.53
C ASP A 64 -8.72 0.10 -0.22
N VAL A 65 -7.91 -0.96 -0.11
CA VAL A 65 -7.05 -1.20 1.05
C VAL A 65 -5.59 -1.09 0.63
N PHE A 66 -4.85 -0.20 1.27
CA PHE A 66 -3.40 -0.15 1.18
C PHE A 66 -2.80 -0.90 2.38
N LEU A 67 -2.26 -2.10 2.15
CA LEU A 67 -1.78 -3.00 3.19
C LEU A 67 -0.26 -2.89 3.38
N VAL A 68 0.17 -2.44 4.55
CA VAL A 68 1.58 -2.38 4.96
C VAL A 68 1.85 -3.44 6.01
N GLU A 69 2.47 -4.55 5.59
CA GLU A 69 2.78 -5.68 6.48
C GLU A 69 4.30 -5.86 6.71
N ASP A 70 4.69 -6.29 7.91
CA ASP A 70 6.07 -6.66 8.27
C ASP A 70 6.59 -7.83 7.40
N ALA A 71 5.68 -8.72 6.99
CA ALA A 71 6.04 -9.84 6.14
C ALA A 71 6.60 -9.40 4.78
N SER A 72 6.16 -8.24 4.27
CA SER A 72 6.56 -7.63 2.99
C SER A 72 7.91 -6.90 3.02
N GLU A 73 8.55 -6.79 4.20
CA GLU A 73 9.92 -6.27 4.31
C GLU A 73 10.93 -7.23 3.65
N LEU A 74 11.62 -6.77 2.62
CA LEU A 74 12.66 -7.50 1.92
C LEU A 74 14.02 -7.32 2.61
N LYS A 75 14.51 -8.42 3.18
CA LYS A 75 15.82 -8.49 3.83
C LYS A 75 16.37 -9.91 3.75
N GLY A 76 17.60 -10.05 3.28
CA GLY A 76 18.26 -11.35 3.14
C GLY A 76 19.77 -11.23 3.07
N ARG A 77 20.49 -12.31 3.39
CA ARG A 77 21.96 -12.39 3.25
C ARG A 77 22.38 -13.21 2.03
N THR A 78 21.42 -13.85 1.36
CA THR A 78 21.60 -14.61 0.11
C THR A 78 20.37 -14.45 -0.77
N GLY A 79 20.50 -14.66 -2.09
CA GLY A 79 19.36 -14.65 -3.01
C GLY A 79 18.26 -15.63 -2.59
N ALA A 80 18.63 -16.87 -2.23
CA ALA A 80 17.66 -17.87 -1.76
C ALA A 80 16.92 -17.47 -0.47
N GLN A 81 17.51 -16.64 0.40
CA GLN A 81 16.80 -16.11 1.55
C GLN A 81 15.82 -15.02 1.15
N LEU A 82 16.22 -14.14 0.22
CA LEU A 82 15.37 -13.10 -0.33
C LEU A 82 14.16 -13.70 -1.06
N ASP A 83 14.39 -14.69 -1.94
CA ASP A 83 13.34 -15.40 -2.68
C ASP A 83 12.32 -16.04 -1.72
N ARG A 84 12.80 -16.67 -0.64
CA ARG A 84 11.93 -17.26 0.39
C ARG A 84 11.15 -16.19 1.15
N LYS A 85 11.77 -15.05 1.44
CA LYS A 85 11.10 -13.94 2.14
C LYS A 85 10.02 -13.33 1.24
N GLU A 86 10.31 -13.13 -0.04
CA GLU A 86 9.34 -12.66 -1.04
C GLU A 86 8.16 -13.65 -1.19
N GLN A 87 8.44 -14.95 -1.36
CA GLN A 87 7.39 -15.97 -1.43
C GLN A 87 6.51 -15.97 -0.17
N LYS A 88 7.14 -15.85 1.01
CA LYS A 88 6.40 -15.77 2.27
C LYS A 88 5.55 -14.51 2.35
N ALA A 89 6.07 -13.36 1.92
CA ALA A 89 5.32 -12.10 1.85
C ALA A 89 4.09 -12.25 0.95
N ARG A 90 4.26 -12.78 -0.27
CA ARG A 90 3.14 -13.02 -1.19
C ARG A 90 2.07 -13.95 -0.62
N LEU A 91 2.47 -15.00 0.09
CA LEU A 91 1.52 -15.91 0.74
C LEU A 91 0.80 -15.23 1.91
N GLN A 92 1.53 -14.48 2.73
CA GLN A 92 0.97 -13.74 3.86
C GLN A 92 -0.01 -12.66 3.39
N GLY A 93 0.38 -11.86 2.39
CA GLY A 93 -0.45 -10.85 1.78
C GLY A 93 -1.74 -11.42 1.19
N ARG A 94 -1.69 -12.55 0.45
CA ARG A 94 -2.91 -13.22 -0.08
C ARG A 94 -3.88 -13.67 1.01
N LEU A 95 -3.34 -14.16 2.13
CA LEU A 95 -4.18 -14.60 3.25
C LEU A 95 -4.84 -13.42 3.97
N LEU A 96 -4.19 -12.27 4.00
CA LEU A 96 -4.80 -11.03 4.50
C LEU A 96 -5.77 -10.42 3.48
N GLU A 97 -5.47 -10.53 2.18
CA GLU A 97 -6.35 -10.11 1.08
C GLU A 97 -7.72 -10.78 1.19
N ASP A 98 -7.76 -12.10 1.41
CA ASP A 98 -9.01 -12.85 1.56
C ASP A 98 -9.90 -12.28 2.69
N GLY A 99 -9.31 -11.85 3.81
CA GLY A 99 -10.04 -11.25 4.93
C GLY A 99 -10.42 -9.79 4.70
N LEU A 100 -9.58 -9.03 4.00
CA LEU A 100 -9.77 -7.60 3.73
C LEU A 100 -10.64 -7.35 2.49
N ALA A 101 -10.94 -8.38 1.70
CA ALA A 101 -11.80 -8.30 0.53
C ALA A 101 -13.21 -7.79 0.84
N ALA A 102 -13.67 -7.89 2.09
CA ALA A 102 -14.92 -7.30 2.55
C ALA A 102 -14.91 -5.75 2.50
N ILE A 103 -13.73 -5.13 2.57
CA ILE A 103 -13.55 -3.68 2.37
C ILE A 103 -13.48 -3.37 0.87
N GLY A 104 -12.61 -4.09 0.16
CA GLY A 104 -12.39 -3.91 -1.27
C GLY A 104 -11.03 -4.43 -1.75
N PRO A 105 -10.59 -4.00 -2.94
CA PRO A 105 -9.32 -4.42 -3.55
C PRO A 105 -8.11 -4.06 -2.68
N VAL A 106 -7.15 -4.99 -2.58
CA VAL A 106 -5.97 -4.85 -1.70
C VAL A 106 -4.71 -4.61 -2.50
N TYR A 107 -3.94 -3.60 -2.09
CA TYR A 107 -2.64 -3.24 -2.61
C TYR A 107 -1.60 -3.36 -1.51
N ALA A 108 -0.69 -4.32 -1.62
CA ALA A 108 0.33 -4.59 -0.62
C ALA A 108 1.73 -4.52 -1.25
N PRO A 109 2.50 -3.44 -1.05
CA PRO A 109 3.82 -3.31 -1.64
C PRO A 109 4.86 -4.14 -0.90
N LEU A 110 5.80 -4.72 -1.64
CA LEU A 110 7.08 -5.15 -1.09
C LEU A 110 7.96 -3.92 -0.88
N TYR A 111 8.81 -3.91 0.14
CA TYR A 111 9.69 -2.77 0.42
C TYR A 111 11.01 -3.25 1.01
N ARG A 112 12.09 -2.52 0.77
CA ARG A 112 13.40 -2.86 1.31
C ARG A 112 13.53 -2.40 2.76
N ALA A 113 14.13 -3.24 3.60
CA ALA A 113 14.28 -2.95 5.03
C ALA A 113 15.08 -1.67 5.31
N ASP A 114 16.05 -1.35 4.46
CA ASP A 114 16.93 -0.17 4.57
C ASP A 114 16.35 1.09 3.89
N ALA A 115 15.25 0.96 3.14
CA ALA A 115 14.61 2.06 2.43
C ALA A 115 13.09 2.09 2.64
N LYS A 116 12.60 1.60 3.78
CA LYS A 116 11.16 1.44 4.08
C LYS A 116 10.34 2.70 3.79
N GLY A 117 10.81 3.87 4.23
CA GLY A 117 10.14 5.15 3.99
C GLY A 117 10.01 5.52 2.51
N ASP A 118 11.13 5.46 1.77
CA ASP A 118 11.19 5.80 0.34
C ASP A 118 10.36 4.84 -0.52
N ASP A 119 10.44 3.55 -0.20
CA ASP A 119 9.78 2.48 -0.94
C ASP A 119 8.26 2.53 -0.72
N LEU A 120 7.80 2.66 0.53
CA LEU A 120 6.37 2.73 0.85
C LEU A 120 5.71 4.02 0.36
N SER A 121 6.35 5.19 0.53
CA SER A 121 5.82 6.46 0.00
C SER A 121 5.71 6.43 -1.52
N ARG A 122 6.73 5.92 -2.22
CA ARG A 122 6.70 5.76 -3.68
C ARG A 122 5.61 4.78 -4.13
N ALA A 123 5.47 3.64 -3.46
CA ALA A 123 4.41 2.69 -3.76
C ALA A 123 3.02 3.32 -3.60
N PHE A 124 2.83 4.07 -2.52
CA PHE A 124 1.57 4.76 -2.24
C PHE A 124 1.24 5.81 -3.31
N LEU A 125 2.21 6.63 -3.70
CA LEU A 125 2.04 7.62 -4.79
C LEU A 125 1.72 6.97 -6.13
N ILE A 126 2.38 5.85 -6.46
CA ILE A 126 2.08 5.10 -7.69
C ILE A 126 0.67 4.49 -7.63
N TYR A 127 0.28 3.96 -6.48
CA TYR A 127 -1.09 3.49 -6.24
C TYR A 127 -2.12 4.61 -6.46
N LEU A 128 -1.92 5.79 -5.84
CA LEU A 128 -2.84 6.92 -5.97
C LEU A 128 -2.99 7.38 -7.42
N ARG A 129 -1.89 7.48 -8.16
CA ARG A 129 -1.89 7.98 -9.55
C ARG A 129 -2.45 6.99 -10.55
N ASN A 130 -2.13 5.71 -10.41
CA ASN A 130 -2.38 4.72 -11.46
C ASN A 130 -3.57 3.80 -11.15
N HIS A 131 -3.94 3.65 -9.87
CA HIS A 131 -4.85 2.60 -9.43
C HIS A 131 -6.06 3.10 -8.64
N ASN A 132 -5.92 4.13 -7.80
CA ASN A 132 -7.00 4.59 -6.90
C ASN A 132 -8.26 5.07 -7.65
N GLN A 133 -8.13 5.69 -8.83
CA GLN A 133 -9.26 6.12 -9.68
C GLN A 133 -10.36 6.89 -8.90
N GLY A 134 -9.95 7.76 -7.97
CA GLY A 134 -10.84 8.58 -7.13
C GLY A 134 -11.59 7.82 -6.03
N ARG A 135 -11.27 6.54 -5.82
CA ARG A 135 -11.88 5.68 -4.79
C ARG A 135 -11.41 6.10 -3.40
N ALA A 136 -12.18 5.75 -2.39
CA ALA A 136 -11.78 5.92 -1.01
C ALA A 136 -10.66 4.93 -0.65
N VAL A 137 -9.86 5.25 0.38
CA VAL A 137 -8.75 4.38 0.79
C VAL A 137 -8.71 4.22 2.31
N VAL A 138 -8.40 3.01 2.77
CA VAL A 138 -7.99 2.72 4.14
C VAL A 138 -6.55 2.19 4.15
N ILE A 139 -5.81 2.47 5.22
CA ILE A 139 -4.47 1.89 5.40
C ILE A 139 -4.56 0.79 6.44
N ALA A 140 -4.28 -0.44 6.04
CA ALA A 140 -4.20 -1.58 6.93
C ALA A 140 -2.73 -1.88 7.26
N ALA A 141 -2.38 -2.06 8.53
CA ALA A 141 -0.98 -2.29 8.91
C ALA A 141 -0.81 -3.14 10.17
N ASP A 142 0.22 -4.00 10.16
CA ASP A 142 0.69 -4.77 11.33
C ASP A 142 2.06 -4.31 11.84
N THR A 143 2.58 -3.25 11.23
CA THR A 143 3.90 -2.67 11.49
C THR A 143 3.80 -1.15 11.49
N VAL A 144 4.85 -0.51 11.98
CA VAL A 144 4.95 0.94 12.03
C VAL A 144 4.92 1.53 10.61
N LEU A 145 4.14 2.59 10.40
CA LEU A 145 4.08 3.34 9.16
C LEU A 145 5.15 4.44 9.17
N PRO A 146 5.94 4.59 8.09
CA PRO A 146 6.95 5.63 8.04
C PRO A 146 6.31 7.01 7.85
N ASP A 147 6.89 8.03 8.49
CA ASP A 147 6.44 9.43 8.37
C ASP A 147 6.36 9.90 6.91
N ALA A 148 7.23 9.40 6.04
CA ALA A 148 7.21 9.68 4.61
C ALA A 148 5.88 9.28 3.96
N LEU A 149 5.33 8.10 4.27
CA LEU A 149 4.05 7.66 3.74
C LEU A 149 2.88 8.45 4.33
N LEU A 150 2.94 8.74 5.64
CA LEU A 150 1.88 9.49 6.33
C LEU A 150 1.80 10.94 5.83
N SER A 151 2.94 11.54 5.50
CA SER A 151 3.00 12.89 4.94
C SER A 151 2.33 12.98 3.56
N GLU A 152 2.35 11.92 2.75
CA GLU A 152 1.66 11.91 1.46
C GLU A 152 0.13 12.00 1.60
N LEU A 153 -0.44 11.54 2.73
CA LEU A 153 -1.88 11.71 3.00
C LEU A 153 -2.22 13.19 3.17
N GLU A 154 -1.41 13.93 3.91
CA GLU A 154 -1.63 15.36 4.19
C GLU A 154 -1.44 16.24 2.97
N LEU A 155 -0.56 15.82 2.04
CA LEU A 155 -0.26 16.55 0.81
C LEU A 155 -1.37 16.46 -0.25
N GLU A 156 -2.33 15.55 -0.09
CA GLU A 156 -3.43 15.31 -1.02
C GLU A 156 -4.79 15.61 -0.35
N PRO A 157 -5.25 16.88 -0.33
CA PRO A 157 -6.48 17.26 0.39
C PRO A 157 -7.73 16.50 -0.07
N GLU A 158 -7.83 16.21 -1.36
CA GLU A 158 -8.96 15.44 -1.92
C GLU A 158 -8.96 13.99 -1.41
N LEU A 159 -7.79 13.44 -1.09
CA LEU A 159 -7.66 12.10 -0.52
C LEU A 159 -8.15 12.08 0.93
N MET A 160 -7.84 13.12 1.71
CA MET A 160 -8.26 13.22 3.11
C MET A 160 -9.78 13.20 3.30
N ASP A 161 -10.54 13.75 2.36
CA ASP A 161 -12.01 13.71 2.38
C ASP A 161 -12.57 12.29 2.18
N ARG A 162 -11.79 11.39 1.57
CA ARG A 162 -12.15 10.01 1.26
C ARG A 162 -11.23 8.98 1.92
N PHE A 163 -10.51 9.39 2.97
CA PHE A 163 -9.67 8.51 3.77
C PHE A 163 -10.51 7.87 4.88
N GLY A 164 -10.57 6.54 4.90
CA GLY A 164 -11.37 5.75 5.85
C GLY A 164 -10.64 5.35 7.12
N GLY A 165 -9.43 5.88 7.36
CA GLY A 165 -8.66 5.63 8.56
C GLY A 165 -7.71 4.43 8.47
N PHE A 166 -7.25 4.01 9.65
CA PHE A 166 -6.23 3.01 9.85
C PHE A 166 -6.82 1.72 10.43
N TYR A 167 -6.48 0.59 9.83
CA TYR A 167 -6.84 -0.74 10.30
C TYR A 167 -5.59 -1.36 10.92
N ARG A 168 -5.56 -1.45 12.25
CA ARG A 168 -4.44 -1.99 13.00
C ARG A 168 -4.59 -3.50 13.12
N ILE A 169 -3.76 -4.23 12.41
CA ILE A 169 -3.85 -5.68 12.27
C ILE A 169 -2.82 -6.33 13.21
N GLY A 170 -3.26 -7.26 14.05
CA GLY A 170 -2.33 -7.97 14.94
C GLY A 170 -2.98 -9.08 15.71
N LYS A 171 -2.19 -9.94 16.36
CA LYS A 171 -2.74 -10.90 17.32
C LYS A 171 -3.38 -10.14 18.50
N ASP A 172 -2.63 -9.15 18.99
CA ASP A 172 -3.04 -8.20 20.02
C ASP A 172 -2.95 -6.80 19.37
N PRO A 173 -3.96 -6.35 18.60
CA PRO A 173 -3.86 -5.17 17.75
C PRO A 173 -3.51 -3.91 18.53
N GLU A 174 -4.02 -3.77 19.76
CA GLU A 174 -3.68 -2.64 20.66
C GLU A 174 -2.18 -2.48 20.95
N ALA A 175 -1.42 -3.57 20.89
CA ALA A 175 0.02 -3.56 21.12
C ALA A 175 0.84 -3.19 19.87
N VAL A 176 0.21 -3.12 18.71
CA VAL A 176 0.86 -2.72 17.46
C VAL A 176 1.02 -1.20 17.44
N LEU A 177 2.25 -0.75 17.23
CA LEU A 177 2.57 0.66 17.02
C LEU A 177 2.43 0.98 15.54
N LEU A 178 1.67 2.03 15.22
CA LEU A 178 1.50 2.51 13.83
C LEU A 178 2.39 3.70 13.48
N THR A 179 3.05 4.31 14.46
CA THR A 179 3.88 5.52 14.33
C THR A 179 5.26 5.28 14.94
N GLU A 180 6.32 5.79 14.29
CA GLU A 180 7.69 5.71 14.82
C GLU A 180 7.93 6.71 15.95
N THR A 181 7.18 7.82 15.94
CA THR A 181 7.36 8.93 16.86
C THR A 181 6.48 8.74 18.10
N PRO A 182 7.06 8.52 19.30
CA PRO A 182 6.28 8.27 20.52
C PRO A 182 5.33 9.40 20.90
N ASP A 183 5.67 10.63 20.49
CA ASP A 183 4.93 11.85 20.81
C ASP A 183 3.84 12.19 19.78
N LYS A 184 3.79 11.49 18.64
CA LYS A 184 2.76 11.70 17.62
C LYS A 184 1.82 10.51 17.59
N SER A 185 0.57 10.75 17.96
CA SER A 185 -0.53 9.82 17.74
C SER A 185 -0.78 9.64 16.24
N ILE A 186 -1.12 8.42 15.80
CA ILE A 186 -1.53 8.18 14.40
C ILE A 186 -2.80 8.99 14.05
N GLU A 187 -3.57 9.33 15.08
CA GLU A 187 -4.76 10.17 15.06
C GLU A 187 -4.51 11.58 14.51
N ALA A 188 -3.25 12.04 14.49
CA ALA A 188 -2.89 13.31 13.86
C ALA A 188 -3.14 13.32 12.34
N TYR A 189 -3.11 12.14 11.70
CA TYR A 189 -3.33 11.98 10.26
C TYR A 189 -4.79 11.61 9.92
N CYS A 190 -5.70 11.76 10.89
CA CYS A 190 -7.10 11.42 10.71
C CYS A 190 -7.94 12.61 10.28
N PRO A 191 -8.87 12.42 9.32
CA PRO A 191 -9.80 13.46 8.99
C PRO A 191 -10.77 13.71 10.17
N PRO A 192 -11.27 14.95 10.34
CA PRO A 192 -12.09 15.33 11.50
C PRO A 192 -13.32 14.43 11.71
N HIS A 193 -13.96 13.99 10.61
CA HIS A 193 -15.17 13.16 10.67
C HIS A 193 -14.94 11.77 11.29
N LEU A 194 -13.73 11.22 11.21
CA LEU A 194 -13.38 9.95 11.86
C LEU A 194 -13.03 10.15 13.34
N MET A 195 -12.42 11.29 13.67
CA MET A 195 -12.08 11.65 15.05
C MET A 195 -13.33 11.82 15.91
N GLU A 196 -14.36 12.49 15.39
CA GLU A 196 -15.64 12.68 16.10
C GLU A 196 -16.38 11.37 16.40
N ARG A 197 -16.09 10.31 15.64
CA ARG A 197 -16.74 8.99 15.74
C ARG A 197 -15.89 7.95 16.45
N SER A 198 -14.68 8.31 16.88
CA SER A 198 -13.68 7.35 17.36
C SER A 198 -13.45 6.17 16.40
N ALA A 199 -13.55 6.45 15.09
CA ALA A 199 -13.50 5.45 14.03
C ALA A 199 -12.19 5.51 13.22
N CYS A 200 -11.24 6.34 13.62
CA CYS A 200 -10.03 6.51 12.83
C CYS A 200 -9.06 5.32 12.94
N VAL A 201 -9.00 4.65 14.09
CA VAL A 201 -8.19 3.45 14.26
C VAL A 201 -9.13 2.30 14.60
N ILE A 202 -9.16 1.29 13.73
CA ILE A 202 -9.97 0.09 13.90
C ILE A 202 -9.03 -1.07 14.18
N ASP A 203 -9.24 -1.72 15.32
CA ASP A 203 -8.44 -2.86 15.75
C ASP A 203 -8.97 -4.15 15.14
N VAL A 204 -8.09 -4.84 14.41
CA VAL A 204 -8.41 -6.07 13.70
C VAL A 204 -7.54 -7.20 14.24
N ALA A 205 -8.16 -8.09 15.00
CA ALA A 205 -7.51 -9.27 15.51
C ALA A 205 -7.17 -10.28 14.39
N THR A 206 -6.03 -10.96 14.55
CA THR A 206 -5.60 -12.05 13.67
C THR A 206 -5.37 -13.33 14.45
N VAL A 207 -5.61 -14.46 13.79
CA VAL A 207 -5.30 -15.80 14.28
C VAL A 207 -4.19 -16.41 13.43
N ARG A 208 -3.47 -17.39 13.99
CA ARG A 208 -2.40 -18.09 13.27
C ARG A 208 -2.92 -19.36 12.62
N GLU A 209 -2.86 -19.42 11.29
CA GLU A 209 -3.17 -20.61 10.52
C GLU A 209 -1.96 -21.05 9.70
N LYS A 210 -1.52 -22.30 9.90
CA LYS A 210 -0.39 -22.90 9.16
C LYS A 210 0.88 -22.03 9.16
N GLY A 211 1.10 -21.24 10.21
CA GLY A 211 2.26 -20.36 10.36
C GLY A 211 2.09 -18.95 9.77
N PHE A 212 0.93 -18.63 9.20
CA PHE A 212 0.57 -17.31 8.67
C PHE A 212 -0.48 -16.64 9.54
N SER A 213 -0.53 -15.32 9.52
CA SER A 213 -1.59 -14.55 10.17
C SER A 213 -2.78 -14.45 9.22
N VAL A 214 -3.98 -14.71 9.72
CA VAL A 214 -5.24 -14.48 8.99
C VAL A 214 -6.17 -13.66 9.86
N LEU A 215 -7.06 -12.88 9.28
CA LEU A 215 -8.04 -12.12 10.05
C LEU A 215 -8.90 -13.08 10.89
N ALA A 216 -9.23 -12.67 12.11
CA ALA A 216 -10.12 -13.44 12.95
C ALA A 216 -11.52 -13.53 12.29
N PRO A 217 -12.21 -14.68 12.36
CA PRO A 217 -13.52 -14.86 11.70
C PRO A 217 -14.61 -13.89 12.16
N ASP A 218 -14.48 -13.38 13.39
CA ASP A 218 -15.35 -12.41 14.05
C ASP A 218 -14.86 -10.96 13.90
N SER A 219 -13.91 -10.70 13.00
CA SER A 219 -13.44 -9.35 12.75
C SER A 219 -14.55 -8.44 12.21
N ALA A 220 -14.72 -7.27 12.82
CA ALA A 220 -15.71 -6.26 12.43
C ALA A 220 -15.32 -5.47 11.16
N VAL A 221 -14.46 -6.05 10.31
CA VAL A 221 -13.92 -5.40 9.11
C VAL A 221 -15.01 -5.09 8.10
N GLY A 222 -15.93 -6.04 7.85
CA GLY A 222 -17.05 -5.82 6.94
C GLY A 222 -18.01 -4.74 7.44
N GLU A 223 -18.40 -4.79 8.72
CA GLU A 223 -19.33 -3.81 9.31
C GLU A 223 -18.75 -2.40 9.31
N SER A 224 -17.47 -2.25 9.66
CA SER A 224 -16.79 -0.95 9.64
C SER A 224 -16.66 -0.38 8.22
N ALA A 225 -16.32 -1.22 7.24
CA ALA A 225 -16.24 -0.80 5.84
C ALA A 225 -17.61 -0.39 5.28
N GLU A 226 -18.66 -1.14 5.61
CA GLU A 226 -20.03 -0.78 5.21
C GLU A 226 -20.47 0.56 5.83
N ALA A 227 -20.19 0.76 7.12
CA ALA A 227 -20.48 2.01 7.81
C ALA A 227 -19.75 3.21 7.17
N PHE A 228 -18.50 3.03 6.77
CA PHE A 228 -17.72 4.07 6.08
C PHE A 228 -18.27 4.36 4.67
N ASN A 229 -18.55 3.34 3.86
CA ASN A 229 -19.15 3.53 2.52
C ASN A 229 -20.52 4.23 2.60
N ASN A 230 -21.34 3.89 3.60
CA ASN A 230 -22.61 4.56 3.85
C ASN A 230 -22.42 6.04 4.23
N TRP A 231 -21.38 6.35 5.00
CA TRP A 231 -21.03 7.73 5.32
C TRP A 231 -20.61 8.51 4.08
N LEU A 232 -19.73 7.94 3.24
CA LEU A 232 -19.30 8.56 1.99
C LEU A 232 -20.50 8.87 1.09
N ALA A 233 -21.42 7.91 0.90
CA ALA A 233 -22.62 8.12 0.09
C ALA A 233 -23.54 9.25 0.60
N ALA A 234 -23.53 9.52 1.90
CA ALA A 234 -24.37 10.55 2.51
C ALA A 234 -23.69 11.92 2.64
N ASN A 235 -22.35 12.00 2.61
CA ASN A 235 -21.61 13.21 3.00
C ASN A 235 -20.57 13.67 1.97
N ALA A 236 -20.20 12.81 1.02
CA ALA A 236 -19.21 13.11 -0.02
C ALA A 236 -19.77 12.80 -1.40
N SER A 237 -19.50 13.68 -2.36
CA SER A 237 -19.83 13.40 -3.76
C SER A 237 -18.67 12.62 -4.40
N PRO A 238 -18.93 11.52 -5.12
CA PRO A 238 -17.90 10.86 -5.92
C PRO A 238 -17.18 11.87 -6.81
N MET A 239 -15.86 11.71 -6.95
CA MET A 239 -15.12 12.51 -7.93
C MET A 239 -15.72 12.34 -9.32
N ALA A 240 -15.77 13.43 -10.08
CA ALA A 240 -16.12 13.37 -11.48
C ALA A 240 -15.00 12.69 -12.29
N GLU A 241 -15.36 12.14 -13.46
CA GLU A 241 -14.37 11.64 -14.40
C GLU A 241 -13.39 12.77 -14.73
N PRO A 242 -12.06 12.56 -14.57
CA PRO A 242 -11.09 13.54 -14.99
C PRO A 242 -11.29 13.77 -16.49
N LEU A 243 -11.53 15.03 -16.87
CA LEU A 243 -11.58 15.45 -18.26
C LEU A 243 -10.16 15.24 -18.81
N GLY A 244 -9.87 14.04 -19.32
CA GLY A 244 -8.57 13.73 -19.91
C GLY A 244 -8.19 14.80 -20.94
N ASP A 245 -6.90 15.12 -21.05
CA ASP A 245 -6.32 16.20 -21.88
C ASP A 245 -7.29 16.70 -22.95
N LEU A 246 -8.13 17.67 -22.58
CA LEU A 246 -8.90 18.41 -23.55
C LEU A 246 -7.87 19.27 -24.27
N GLU A 247 -7.33 18.75 -25.36
CA GLU A 247 -6.67 19.57 -26.37
C GLU A 247 -7.70 20.63 -26.72
N GLU A 248 -7.48 21.86 -26.27
CA GLU A 248 -8.30 23.00 -26.61
C GLU A 248 -8.12 23.20 -28.12
N VAL A 249 -8.98 22.56 -28.91
CA VAL A 249 -8.99 22.76 -30.35
C VAL A 249 -9.50 24.18 -30.55
N GLU A 250 -8.58 25.12 -30.72
CA GLU A 250 -8.91 26.45 -31.22
C GLU A 250 -9.60 26.26 -32.57
N ILE A 251 -10.92 26.38 -32.60
CA ILE A 251 -11.70 26.35 -33.84
C ILE A 251 -11.35 27.64 -34.58
N VAL A 252 -10.33 27.58 -35.42
CA VAL A 252 -10.02 28.66 -36.34
C VAL A 252 -11.20 28.81 -37.29
N ASP A 253 -11.90 29.95 -37.24
CA ASP A 253 -13.04 30.24 -38.12
C ASP A 253 -12.57 30.08 -39.57
N ILE A 254 -13.09 29.08 -40.30
CA ILE A 254 -12.68 28.80 -41.68
C ILE A 254 -13.21 29.94 -42.55
N ARG A 255 -12.37 30.95 -42.76
CA ARG A 255 -12.65 32.06 -43.67
C ARG A 255 -12.68 31.53 -45.09
N ARG A 256 -13.82 31.69 -45.78
CA ARG A 256 -13.81 31.57 -47.23
C ARG A 256 -12.97 32.71 -47.81
N PRO A 257 -12.13 32.48 -48.82
CA PRO A 257 -11.37 33.55 -49.46
C PRO A 257 -12.30 34.70 -49.89
N GLY A 258 -12.11 35.88 -49.31
CA GLY A 258 -12.91 37.09 -49.62
C GLY A 258 -14.07 37.42 -48.67
N ASP A 259 -14.21 36.70 -47.54
CA ASP A 259 -15.13 37.08 -46.45
C ASP A 259 -14.42 38.05 -45.48
N THR A 260 -14.83 39.31 -45.51
CA THR A 260 -14.35 40.37 -44.61
C THR A 260 -15.43 40.72 -43.59
N ASP A 261 -15.03 41.16 -42.39
CA ASP A 261 -15.95 41.46 -41.28
C ASP A 261 -17.06 42.46 -41.66
N GLU A 262 -16.74 43.40 -42.57
CA GLU A 262 -17.69 44.37 -43.12
C GLU A 262 -18.84 43.75 -43.94
N ARG A 263 -18.61 42.61 -44.59
CA ARG A 263 -19.66 41.91 -45.37
C ARG A 263 -20.61 41.14 -44.46
N ARG A 264 -20.10 40.60 -43.35
CA ARG A 264 -20.90 39.84 -42.37
C ARG A 264 -21.81 40.76 -41.56
N SER A 265 -21.32 41.93 -41.14
CA SER A 265 -22.14 42.93 -40.44
C SER A 265 -23.26 43.49 -41.32
N LYS A 266 -23.00 43.73 -42.61
CA LYS A 266 -24.02 44.12 -43.59
C LYS A 266 -25.07 43.05 -43.86
N ARG A 267 -24.72 41.76 -43.76
CA ARG A 267 -25.68 40.65 -43.90
C ARG A 267 -26.54 40.50 -42.64
N LYS A 268 -25.94 40.64 -41.45
CA LYS A 268 -26.65 40.48 -40.17
C LYS A 268 -27.66 41.60 -39.88
N ASN A 269 -27.48 42.77 -40.48
CA ASN A 269 -28.41 43.91 -40.38
C ASN A 269 -29.50 43.92 -41.47
N ARG A 270 -29.60 42.88 -42.29
CA ARG A 270 -30.53 42.79 -43.43
C ARG A 270 -31.61 41.73 -43.26
N ASP A 271 -31.54 40.95 -42.18
CA ASP A 271 -32.59 40.05 -41.69
C ASP A 271 -33.22 40.68 -40.43
#